data_AF-A0A2G6K6R1-F1
#
_entry.id   AF-A0A2G6K6R1-F1
#
_cell.length_a   1.000
_cell.length_b   1.000
_cell.length_c   1.000
_cell.angle_alpha   90.00
_cell.angle_beta   90.00
_cell.angle_gamma   90.00
#
_symmetry.space_group_name_H-M   'P 1'
#
loop_
_entity.id
_entity.type
_entity.pdbx_description
1 polymer ?
#
loop_
_entity_poly.entity_id
_entity_poly.type
_entity_poly.pdbx_seq_one_letter_code
_entity_poly.pdbx_strand_id
1 'polypeptide(L)' 'RPVVITQHGKGVAVLLGVNEYESMQEKMELLTDIQISTSQIDSGDGVEHGDAKEIILQRIVK' A
#
# COMPACT_ATOMS: atom_id res chain seq x y z
N ARG A 1 -15.35 -16.40 -5.33
CA ARG A 1 -14.76 -17.22 -6.42
C ARG A 1 -14.90 -16.40 -7.70
N PRO A 2 -13.80 -15.83 -8.21
CA PRO A 2 -13.83 -14.95 -9.37
C PRO A 2 -14.19 -15.72 -10.65
N VAL A 3 -14.81 -15.02 -11.61
CA VAL A 3 -15.20 -15.54 -12.92
C VAL A 3 -14.40 -14.81 -13.99
N VAL A 4 -13.81 -15.56 -14.91
CA VAL A 4 -13.06 -15.00 -16.04
C VAL A 4 -14.00 -14.86 -17.24
N ILE A 5 -14.11 -13.65 -17.77
CA ILE A 5 -14.90 -13.31 -18.96
C ILE A 5 -13.93 -13.06 -20.11
N THR A 6 -14.09 -13.82 -21.20
CA THR A 6 -13.26 -13.69 -22.42
C THR A 6 -14.13 -13.41 -23.63
N GLN A 7 -13.67 -12.57 -24.56
CA GLN A 7 -14.37 -12.33 -25.84
C GLN A 7 -13.56 -12.90 -27.02
N HIS A 8 -14.05 -13.91 -27.75
CA HIS A 8 -13.34 -14.51 -28.89
C HIS A 8 -11.86 -14.90 -28.62
N GLY A 9 -11.53 -15.24 -27.36
CA GLY A 9 -10.15 -15.53 -26.93
C GLY A 9 -9.22 -14.31 -26.84
N LYS A 10 -9.74 -13.08 -26.99
CA LYS A 10 -8.99 -11.82 -26.91
C LYS A 10 -9.68 -10.84 -25.95
N GLY A 11 -8.94 -10.36 -24.95
CA GLY A 11 -9.49 -9.53 -23.88
C GLY A 11 -10.06 -10.38 -22.75
N VAL A 12 -9.59 -10.10 -21.54
CA VAL A 12 -9.91 -10.85 -20.32
C VAL A 12 -10.37 -9.84 -19.27
N ALA A 13 -11.59 -10.02 -18.76
CA ALA A 13 -12.08 -9.34 -17.56
C ALA A 13 -12.28 -10.36 -16.45
N VAL A 14 -12.02 -9.98 -15.21
CA VAL A 14 -12.28 -10.82 -14.04
C VAL A 14 -13.45 -10.20 -13.28
N LEU A 15 -14.57 -10.90 -13.23
CA LEU A 15 -15.71 -10.53 -12.39
C LEU A 15 -15.49 -11.12 -11.00
N LEU A 16 -15.51 -10.26 -9.99
CA LEU A 16 -15.40 -10.63 -8.59
C LEU A 16 -16.40 -9.83 -7.76
N GLY A 17 -16.72 -10.32 -6.57
CA GLY A 17 -17.58 -9.59 -5.65
C GLY A 17 -16.90 -8.32 -5.17
N VAL A 18 -17.68 -7.26 -4.92
CA VAL A 18 -17.15 -5.96 -4.49
C VAL A 18 -16.31 -6.07 -3.21
N ASN A 19 -16.80 -6.79 -2.20
CA ASN A 19 -16.05 -7.01 -0.95
C ASN A 19 -14.74 -7.77 -1.19
N GLU A 20 -14.73 -8.75 -2.11
CA GLU A 20 -13.51 -9.52 -2.45
C GLU A 20 -12.48 -8.60 -3.13
N TYR A 21 -12.93 -7.69 -4.01
CA TYR A 21 -12.07 -6.69 -4.63
C TYR A 21 -11.51 -5.69 -3.63
N GLU A 22 -12.35 -5.13 -2.76
CA GLU A 22 -11.94 -4.14 -1.75
C GLU A 22 -10.91 -4.73 -0.78
N SER A 23 -11.17 -5.94 -0.25
CA SER A 23 -10.19 -6.62 0.63
C SER A 23 -8.87 -6.92 -0.08
N MET A 24 -8.88 -7.22 -1.38
CA MET A 24 -7.65 -7.38 -2.15
C MET A 24 -6.91 -6.05 -2.32
N GLN A 25 -7.63 -4.95 -2.59
CA GLN A 25 -7.05 -3.62 -2.71
C GLN A 25 -6.39 -3.17 -1.40
N GLU A 26 -7.11 -3.24 -0.28
CA GLU A 26 -6.60 -2.89 1.04
C GLU A 26 -5.34 -3.70 1.41
N LYS A 27 -5.34 -5.00 1.08
CA LYS A 27 -4.18 -5.86 1.31
C LYS A 27 -2.99 -5.44 0.45
N MET A 28 -3.21 -5.08 -0.82
CA MET A 28 -2.14 -4.62 -1.71
C MET A 28 -1.56 -3.28 -1.25
N GLU A 29 -2.40 -2.37 -0.78
CA GLU A 29 -1.97 -1.09 -0.20
C GLU A 29 -1.06 -1.33 1.01
N LEU A 30 -1.52 -2.12 1.99
CA LEU A 30 -0.72 -2.45 3.18
C LEU A 30 0.62 -3.11 2.82
N LEU A 31 0.61 -4.07 1.88
CA LEU A 31 1.84 -4.73 1.45
C LEU A 31 2.81 -3.77 0.75
N THR A 32 2.28 -2.81 -0.01
CA THR A 32 3.07 -1.77 -0.67
C THR A 32 3.72 -0.85 0.36
N ASP A 33 2.97 -0.40 1.36
CA ASP A 33 3.47 0.44 2.44
C ASP A 33 4.57 -0.24 3.25
N ILE A 34 4.39 -1.53 3.58
CA ILE A 34 5.40 -2.34 4.27
C ILE A 34 6.67 -2.45 3.41
N GLN A 35 6.52 -2.74 2.11
CA GLN A 35 7.65 -2.90 1.21
C GLN A 35 8.45 -1.59 1.07
N ILE A 36 7.76 -0.46 0.90
CA ILE A 36 8.40 0.86 0.82
C ILE A 36 9.11 1.18 2.12
N SER A 37 8.42 1.00 3.26
CA SER A 37 8.99 1.29 4.58
C SER A 37 10.23 0.43 4.85
N THR A 38 10.19 -0.86 4.50
CA THR A 38 11.35 -1.75 4.66
C THR A 38 12.52 -1.28 3.80
N SER A 39 12.26 -0.95 2.53
CA SER A 39 13.30 -0.42 1.63
C SER A 39 13.93 0.87 2.15
N GLN A 40 13.14 1.75 2.77
CA GLN A 40 13.62 3.00 3.37
C GLN A 40 14.49 2.75 4.61
N ILE A 41 14.11 1.79 5.46
CA ILE A 41 14.93 1.41 6.61
C ILE A 41 16.25 0.79 6.14
N ASP A 42 16.22 -0.08 5.13
CA ASP A 42 17.40 -0.72 4.57
C ASP A 42 18.36 0.28 3.88
N SER A 43 17.83 1.36 3.29
CA SER A 43 18.63 2.46 2.73
C SER A 43 19.15 3.46 3.77
N GLY A 44 18.74 3.34 5.04
CA GLY A 44 19.11 4.25 6.11
C GLY A 44 18.29 5.55 6.15
N ASP A 45 17.14 5.59 5.48
CA ASP A 45 16.22 6.74 5.47
C ASP A 45 15.34 6.81 6.75
N GLY A 46 15.53 5.86 7.68
CA GLY A 46 14.86 5.85 8.98
C GLY A 46 15.27 7.03 9.86
N VAL A 47 14.33 7.53 10.66
CA VAL A 47 14.57 8.57 11.66
C VAL A 47 14.28 8.01 13.04
N GLU A 48 15.20 8.21 13.98
CA GLU A 48 15.01 7.81 15.38
C GLU A 48 13.81 8.54 15.99
N HIS A 49 13.10 7.86 16.89
CA HIS A 49 11.85 8.38 17.43
C HIS A 49 12.01 9.75 18.13
N GLY A 50 13.13 9.97 18.82
CA GLY A 50 13.44 11.24 19.47
C GLY A 50 13.55 12.40 18.48
N ASP A 51 14.30 12.17 17.40
CA ASP A 51 14.51 13.16 16.33
C ASP A 51 13.20 13.45 15.60
N ALA A 52 12.42 12.41 15.30
CA ALA A 52 11.10 12.55 14.68
C ALA A 52 10.16 13.43 15.51
N LYS A 53 10.14 13.23 16.84
CA LYS A 53 9.33 14.05 17.76
C LYS A 53 9.75 15.52 17.73
N GLU A 54 11.06 15.80 17.73
CA GLU A 54 11.57 17.16 17.67
C GLU A 54 11.19 17.86 16.37
N ILE A 55 11.36 17.17 15.22
CA ILE A 55 10.98 17.68 13.89
C ILE A 55 9.50 18.09 13.85
N ILE A 56 8.60 17.29 14.44
CA ILE A 56 7.17 17.59 14.44
C ILE A 56 6.84 18.75 15.40
N LEU A 57 7.42 18.78 16.59
CA LEU A 57 7.17 19.87 17.56
C LEU A 57 7.62 21.23 17.03
N GLN A 58 8.73 21.29 16.30
CA GLN A 58 9.19 22.53 15.65
C GLN A 58 8.16 23.11 14.66
N ARG A 59 7.31 22.27 14.04
CA ARG A 59 6.26 22.73 13.11
C ARG A 59 5.04 23.31 13.82
N ILE A 60 4.84 23.00 15.09
CA ILE A 60 3.66 23.43 15.87
C ILE A 60 3.96 24.72 16.65
N VAL A 61 5.21 24.95 17.05
CA VAL A 61 5.61 26.07 17.92
C VAL A 61 5.91 27.37 17.16
N LYS A 62 5.67 27.39 15.83
CA LYS A 62 5.84 28.58 14.97
C LYS A 62 4.51 29.27 14.74
#